data_AF-A0A7Y2ULN9-F1
#
_entry.id   AF-A0A7Y2ULN9-F1
#
_cell.length_a   1.000
_cell.length_b   1.000
_cell.length_c   1.000
_cell.angle_alpha   90.00
_cell.angle_beta   90.00
_cell.angle_gamma   90.00
#
_symmetry.space_group_name_H-M   'P 1'
#
loop_
_entity.id
_entity.type
_entity.pdbx_description
1 polymer ?
#
loop_
_entity_poly.entity_id
_entity_poly.type
_entity_poly.pdbx_seq_one_letter_code
_entity_poly.pdbx_strand_id
1 'polypeptide(L)'
;MNVLLVYPKFPETFWSFTYALSFIGKKTAFPPLGLLTVAALLPDGWNKRLVDLNVQDLLDGEVQWADMVFISGMAVQRTSAEQTIARCRVLERTVVAGGPLFSAEPKEFGEVDHLVLEETEVTLAIFLADLG
;
A
#
# COMPACT_ATOMS: atom_id res chain seq x y z
N MET A 1 -12.38 8.23 10.12
CA MET A 1 -12.21 7.58 8.81
C MET A 1 -11.50 6.25 9.01
N ASN A 2 -11.88 5.22 8.25
CA ASN A 2 -11.23 3.92 8.22
C ASN A 2 -10.25 3.89 7.05
N VAL A 3 -8.98 3.63 7.32
CA VAL A 3 -7.94 3.53 6.31
C VAL A 3 -7.32 2.14 6.34
N LEU A 4 -7.29 1.52 5.17
CA LEU A 4 -6.57 0.28 4.94
C LEU A 4 -5.26 0.60 4.22
N LEU A 5 -4.15 0.26 4.84
CA LEU A 5 -2.83 0.34 4.25
C LEU A 5 -2.49 -1.03 3.67
N VAL A 6 -2.22 -1.12 2.36
CA VAL A 6 -1.87 -2.36 1.69
C VAL A 6 -0.45 -2.29 1.14
N TYR A 7 0.37 -3.26 1.52
CA TYR A 7 1.69 -3.45 0.95
C TYR A 7 1.68 -4.63 -0.02
N PRO A 8 1.87 -4.40 -1.34
CA PRO A 8 1.73 -5.44 -2.33
C PRO A 8 2.75 -6.58 -2.17
N LYS A 9 2.49 -7.71 -2.81
CA LYS A 9 3.33 -8.90 -2.71
C LYS A 9 4.58 -8.75 -3.58
N PHE A 10 5.72 -9.16 -3.06
CA PHE A 10 6.92 -9.37 -3.86
C PHE A 10 6.75 -10.60 -4.75
N PRO A 11 7.15 -10.53 -6.04
CA PRO A 11 7.35 -11.74 -6.81
C PRO A 11 8.49 -12.58 -6.23
N GLU A 12 8.46 -13.88 -6.52
CA GLU A 12 9.57 -14.76 -6.20
C GLU A 12 10.82 -14.31 -6.96
N THR A 13 11.77 -13.76 -6.22
CA THR A 13 13.03 -13.21 -6.74
C THR A 13 14.17 -13.56 -5.79
N PHE A 14 15.41 -13.38 -6.23
CA PHE A 14 16.57 -13.55 -5.36
C PHE A 14 16.45 -12.74 -4.05
N TRP A 15 15.95 -11.50 -4.14
CA TRP A 15 15.82 -10.58 -3.00
C TRP A 15 14.61 -10.85 -2.10
N SER A 16 13.64 -11.65 -2.54
CA SER A 16 12.50 -12.06 -1.72
C SER A 16 12.88 -13.12 -0.68
N PHE A 17 14.01 -13.82 -0.88
CA PHE A 17 14.50 -14.89 -0.01
C PHE A 17 13.44 -15.99 0.27
N THR A 18 12.43 -16.16 -0.59
CA THR A 18 11.26 -17.02 -0.35
C THR A 18 11.63 -18.40 0.18
N TYR A 19 12.63 -19.04 -0.40
CA TYR A 19 13.07 -20.38 -0.01
C TYR A 19 14.00 -20.39 1.21
N ALA A 20 14.71 -19.30 1.49
CA ALA A 20 15.64 -19.20 2.60
C ALA A 20 14.93 -18.83 3.92
N LEU A 21 13.88 -18.01 3.87
CA LEU A 21 13.20 -17.50 5.06
C LEU A 21 12.47 -18.59 5.86
N SER A 22 12.03 -19.66 5.20
CA SER A 22 11.38 -20.80 5.84
C SER A 22 12.30 -21.49 6.86
N PHE A 23 13.60 -21.57 6.58
CA PHE A 23 14.60 -22.15 7.49
C PHE A 23 14.77 -21.37 8.80
N ILE A 24 14.44 -20.07 8.78
CA ILE A 24 14.53 -19.19 9.96
C ILE A 24 13.16 -18.80 10.50
N GLY A 25 12.08 -19.48 10.06
CA GLY A 25 10.73 -19.27 10.56
C GLY A 25 10.13 -17.89 10.24
N LYS A 26 10.61 -17.21 9.18
CA LYS A 26 10.10 -15.90 8.76
C LYS A 26 9.27 -16.02 7.48
N LYS A 27 8.24 -15.18 7.37
CA LYS A 27 7.40 -15.08 6.15
C LYS A 27 7.93 -14.06 5.14
N THR A 28 8.53 -12.97 5.63
CA THR A 28 9.13 -11.91 4.80
C THR A 28 10.46 -11.46 5.42
N ALA A 29 11.38 -11.00 4.58
CA ALA A 29 12.66 -10.46 5.00
C ALA A 29 12.53 -9.04 5.57
N PHE A 30 11.58 -8.27 5.04
CA PHE A 30 11.46 -6.84 5.34
C PHE A 30 10.00 -6.46 5.63
N PRO A 31 9.74 -5.73 6.72
CA PRO A 31 8.44 -5.14 6.96
C PRO A 31 8.21 -3.90 6.07
N PRO A 32 6.95 -3.48 5.83
CA PRO A 32 6.63 -2.32 5.01
C PRO A 32 6.83 -0.99 5.76
N LEU A 33 8.08 -0.67 6.10
CA LEU A 33 8.41 0.47 6.96
C LEU A 33 7.89 1.82 6.43
N GLY A 34 8.02 2.07 5.12
CA GLY A 34 7.50 3.31 4.53
C GLY A 34 5.99 3.45 4.71
N LEU A 35 5.22 2.36 4.63
CA LEU A 35 3.78 2.42 4.83
C LEU A 35 3.42 2.57 6.32
N LEU A 36 4.24 2.03 7.22
CA LEU A 36 4.10 2.24 8.67
C LEU A 36 4.39 3.68 9.10
N THR A 37 5.35 4.36 8.48
CA THR A 37 5.59 5.79 8.74
C THR A 37 4.42 6.64 8.24
N VAL A 38 3.86 6.33 7.07
CA VAL A 38 2.61 6.96 6.59
C VAL A 38 1.48 6.76 7.59
N ALA A 39 1.28 5.54 8.10
CA ALA A 39 0.25 5.28 9.10
C ALA A 39 0.40 6.16 10.36
N ALA A 40 1.64 6.43 10.78
CA ALA A 40 1.93 7.29 11.92
C ALA A 40 1.64 8.79 11.65
N LEU A 41 1.71 9.23 10.40
CA LEU A 41 1.43 10.61 9.99
C LEU A 41 -0.06 10.88 9.74
N LEU A 42 -0.88 9.85 9.56
CA LEU A 42 -2.33 10.00 9.43
C LEU A 42 -2.96 10.50 10.75
N PRO A 43 -4.10 11.21 10.71
CA PRO A 43 -4.75 11.73 11.92
C PRO A 43 -5.01 10.66 12.99
N ASP A 44 -4.86 11.01 14.27
CA ASP A 44 -5.00 10.09 15.41
C ASP A 44 -6.42 9.50 15.53
N GLY A 45 -7.45 10.24 15.12
CA GLY A 45 -8.85 9.79 15.16
C GLY A 45 -9.23 8.80 14.05
N TRP A 46 -8.31 8.44 13.16
CA TRP A 46 -8.58 7.48 12.09
C TRP A 46 -8.32 6.05 12.55
N ASN A 47 -9.21 5.14 12.17
CA ASN A 47 -8.98 3.70 12.36
C ASN A 47 -8.06 3.21 11.25
N LYS A 48 -6.97 2.54 11.60
CA LYS A 48 -5.91 2.15 10.66
C LYS A 48 -5.73 0.64 10.70
N ARG A 49 -5.71 0.00 9.53
CA ARG A 49 -5.35 -1.43 9.38
C ARG A 49 -4.23 -1.57 8.37
N LEU A 50 -3.31 -2.49 8.61
CA LEU A 50 -2.25 -2.84 7.68
C LEU A 50 -2.49 -4.26 7.16
N VAL A 51 -2.45 -4.42 5.84
CA VAL A 51 -2.39 -5.72 5.17
C VAL A 51 -1.10 -5.77 4.36
N ASP A 52 -0.17 -6.59 4.82
CA ASP A 52 1.04 -6.93 4.07
C ASP A 52 0.81 -8.24 3.31
N LEU A 53 0.74 -8.15 1.97
CA LEU A 53 0.49 -9.30 1.09
C LEU A 53 1.63 -10.33 1.08
N ASN A 54 2.75 -10.00 1.72
CA ASN A 54 3.87 -10.92 1.91
C ASN A 54 3.67 -11.83 3.12
N VAL A 55 2.69 -11.57 3.99
CA VAL A 55 2.45 -12.38 5.20
C VAL A 55 1.02 -12.92 5.33
N GLN A 56 0.06 -12.29 4.65
CA GLN A 56 -1.35 -12.69 4.63
C GLN A 56 -2.04 -12.27 3.32
N ASP A 57 -3.20 -12.84 3.01
CA ASP A 57 -4.01 -12.44 1.86
C ASP A 57 -4.88 -11.21 2.18
N LEU A 58 -5.23 -10.43 1.16
CA LEU A 58 -6.23 -9.37 1.26
C LEU A 58 -7.63 -9.96 1.14
N LEU A 59 -8.53 -9.62 2.05
CA LEU A 59 -9.94 -10.03 1.98
C LEU A 59 -10.83 -8.89 1.50
N ASP A 60 -11.92 -9.21 0.79
CA ASP A 60 -12.86 -8.18 0.29
C ASP A 60 -13.48 -7.38 1.43
N GLY A 61 -13.76 -8.04 2.56
CA GLY A 61 -14.29 -7.39 3.76
C GLY A 61 -13.33 -6.37 4.38
N GLU A 62 -12.01 -6.52 4.18
CA GLU A 62 -11.04 -5.51 4.64
C GLU A 62 -11.08 -4.27 3.76
N VAL A 63 -11.19 -4.47 2.45
CA VAL A 63 -11.30 -3.39 1.46
C VAL A 63 -12.62 -2.63 1.66
N GLN A 64 -13.73 -3.34 1.80
CA GLN A 64 -15.06 -2.75 2.03
C GLN A 64 -15.18 -2.02 3.38
N TRP A 65 -14.41 -2.44 4.39
CA TRP A 65 -14.37 -1.77 5.69
C TRP A 65 -13.73 -0.38 5.61
N ALA A 66 -12.84 -0.17 4.64
CA ALA A 66 -12.11 1.08 4.48
C ALA A 66 -12.96 2.14 3.76
N ASP A 67 -12.79 3.39 4.17
CA ASP A 67 -13.21 4.55 3.37
C ASP A 67 -12.17 4.81 2.28
N MET A 68 -10.90 4.54 2.57
CA MET A 68 -9.77 4.77 1.67
C MET A 68 -8.69 3.68 1.80
N VAL A 69 -8.10 3.28 0.68
CA VAL A 69 -7.04 2.29 0.61
C VAL A 69 -5.73 2.95 0.18
N PHE A 70 -4.74 2.92 1.06
CA PHE A 70 -3.39 3.42 0.79
C PHE A 70 -2.52 2.28 0.30
N ILE A 71 -1.96 2.41 -0.89
CA ILE A 71 -1.09 1.38 -1.49
C ILE A 71 0.31 1.96 -1.65
N SER A 72 1.30 1.26 -1.12
CA SER A 72 2.71 1.59 -1.38
C SER A 72 3.51 0.37 -1.80
N GLY A 73 4.34 0.53 -2.82
CA GLY A 73 5.13 -0.56 -3.36
C GLY A 73 6.34 -0.09 -4.14
N MET A 74 7.28 -1.00 -4.33
CA MET A 74 8.45 -0.86 -5.18
C MET A 74 8.16 -1.37 -6.59
N ALA A 75 8.99 -0.97 -7.57
CA ALA A 75 8.81 -1.31 -8.98
C ALA A 75 8.57 -2.82 -9.22
N VAL A 76 9.29 -3.67 -8.49
CA VAL A 76 9.15 -5.14 -8.61
C VAL A 76 7.78 -5.67 -8.18
N GLN A 77 7.03 -4.91 -7.39
CA GLN A 77 5.71 -5.28 -6.88
C GLN A 77 4.56 -4.84 -7.82
N ARG A 78 4.88 -4.26 -9.00
CA ARG A 78 3.92 -3.72 -9.97
C ARG A 78 2.68 -4.59 -10.19
N THR A 79 2.87 -5.85 -10.59
CA THR A 79 1.76 -6.75 -10.89
C THR A 79 0.84 -6.94 -9.67
N SER A 80 1.39 -7.07 -8.48
CA SER A 80 0.59 -7.20 -7.26
C SER A 80 -0.12 -5.90 -6.88
N ALA A 81 0.52 -4.74 -7.13
CA ALA A 81 -0.09 -3.43 -6.92
C ALA A 81 -1.29 -3.23 -7.86
N GLU A 82 -1.12 -3.49 -9.15
CA GLU A 82 -2.18 -3.39 -10.16
C GLU A 82 -3.38 -4.29 -9.83
N GLN A 83 -3.13 -5.53 -9.39
CA GLN A 83 -4.19 -6.44 -8.92
C GLN A 83 -4.93 -5.90 -7.70
N THR A 84 -4.20 -5.30 -6.75
CA THR A 84 -4.77 -4.69 -5.54
C THR A 84 -5.65 -3.49 -5.92
N ILE A 85 -5.14 -2.60 -6.79
CA ILE A 85 -5.86 -1.43 -7.29
C ILE A 85 -7.13 -1.85 -8.01
N ALA A 86 -7.05 -2.80 -8.94
CA ALA A 86 -8.20 -3.30 -9.68
C ALA A 86 -9.30 -3.83 -8.74
N ARG A 87 -8.91 -4.55 -7.69
CA ARG A 87 -9.84 -5.06 -6.68
C ARG A 87 -10.51 -3.93 -5.87
N CYS A 88 -9.74 -2.92 -5.46
CA CYS A 88 -10.29 -1.76 -4.76
C CYS A 88 -11.29 -0.99 -5.62
N ARG A 89 -11.01 -0.85 -6.93
CA ARG A 89 -11.91 -0.21 -7.89
C ARG A 89 -13.22 -0.98 -8.05
N VAL A 90 -13.17 -2.31 -8.16
CA VAL A 90 -14.38 -3.16 -8.24
C VAL A 90 -15.27 -2.99 -6.99
N LEU A 91 -14.67 -2.73 -5.83
CA LEU A 91 -15.36 -2.52 -4.56
C LEU A 91 -15.67 -1.04 -4.27
N GLU A 92 -15.47 -0.17 -5.26
CA GLU A 92 -15.76 1.27 -5.22
C GLU A 92 -15.10 1.99 -4.04
N ARG A 93 -13.81 1.69 -3.79
CA ARG A 93 -13.03 2.33 -2.73
C ARG A 93 -12.02 3.31 -3.30
N THR A 94 -11.89 4.46 -2.64
CA THR A 94 -10.88 5.46 -2.98
C THR A 94 -9.48 4.89 -2.77
N VAL A 95 -8.66 4.93 -3.82
CA VAL A 95 -7.29 4.45 -3.82
C VAL A 95 -6.32 5.63 -3.80
N VAL A 96 -5.46 5.66 -2.78
CA VAL A 96 -4.33 6.58 -2.67
C VAL A 96 -3.05 5.79 -2.83
N ALA A 97 -2.24 6.11 -3.83
CA ALA A 97 -1.03 5.37 -4.11
C ALA A 97 0.23 6.23 -3.99
N GLY A 98 1.30 5.67 -3.44
CA GLY A 98 2.55 6.39 -3.20
C GLY A 98 3.75 5.48 -2.97
N GLY A 99 4.96 6.05 -2.94
CA GLY A 99 6.21 5.29 -2.84
C GLY A 99 6.87 4.99 -4.19
N PRO A 100 7.92 4.14 -4.21
CA PRO A 100 8.87 4.11 -5.33
C PRO A 100 8.28 3.74 -6.69
N LEU A 101 7.35 2.77 -6.75
CA LEU A 101 6.68 2.38 -8.00
C LEU A 101 5.91 3.55 -8.61
N PHE A 102 5.06 4.18 -7.81
CA PHE A 102 4.16 5.23 -8.24
C PHE A 102 4.89 6.55 -8.53
N SER A 103 5.98 6.81 -7.79
CA SER A 103 6.84 7.99 -8.03
C SER A 103 7.68 7.85 -9.30
N ALA A 104 8.15 6.65 -9.62
CA ALA A 104 8.94 6.41 -10.83
C ALA A 104 8.09 6.48 -12.10
N GLU A 105 6.84 6.03 -12.04
CA GLU A 105 5.99 5.82 -13.22
C GLU A 105 4.56 6.37 -13.03
N PRO A 106 4.37 7.64 -12.61
CA PRO A 106 3.05 8.17 -12.21
C PRO A 106 2.02 8.17 -13.34
N LYS A 107 2.47 8.26 -14.60
CA LYS A 107 1.58 8.26 -15.78
C LYS A 107 0.94 6.90 -16.06
N GLU A 108 1.51 5.82 -15.54
CA GLU A 108 1.02 4.46 -15.73
C GLU A 108 -0.09 4.09 -14.75
N PHE A 109 -0.38 4.94 -13.75
CA PHE A 109 -1.38 4.70 -12.71
C PHE A 109 -2.53 5.71 -12.79
N GLY A 110 -3.06 5.95 -13.99
CA GLY A 110 -4.18 6.88 -14.20
C GLY A 110 -5.51 6.40 -13.58
N GLU A 111 -5.57 5.15 -13.14
CA GLU A 111 -6.72 4.52 -12.52
C GLU A 111 -6.78 4.64 -10.99
N VAL A 112 -5.77 5.20 -10.32
CA VAL A 112 -5.89 5.53 -8.89
C VAL A 112 -6.52 6.91 -8.71
N ASP A 113 -7.23 7.12 -7.61
CA ASP A 113 -7.92 8.39 -7.36
C ASP A 113 -6.93 9.50 -6.98
N HIS A 114 -5.90 9.14 -6.21
CA HIS A 114 -4.86 10.08 -5.80
C HIS A 114 -3.46 9.46 -5.83
N LEU A 115 -2.49 10.26 -6.26
CA LEU A 115 -1.07 9.95 -6.20
C LEU A 115 -0.38 10.85 -5.18
N VAL A 116 0.24 10.25 -4.16
CA VAL A 116 1.12 10.94 -3.22
C VAL A 116 2.54 10.70 -3.68
N LEU A 117 3.11 11.70 -4.35
CA LEU A 117 4.42 11.65 -4.97
C LEU A 117 5.49 12.26 -4.06
N GLU A 118 6.74 11.87 -4.30
CA GLU A 118 7.92 12.29 -3.53
C GLU A 118 7.87 11.89 -2.05
N GLU A 119 8.42 12.73 -1.17
CA GLU A 119 8.51 12.47 0.26
C GLU A 119 7.14 12.67 0.92
N THR A 120 6.67 11.60 1.56
CA THR A 120 5.30 11.56 2.07
C THR A 120 5.11 12.51 3.25
N GLU A 121 6.16 12.76 4.03
CA GLU A 121 6.22 13.73 5.12
C GLU A 121 5.83 15.15 4.69
N VAL A 122 6.05 15.48 3.42
CA VAL A 122 5.73 16.80 2.87
C VAL A 122 4.36 16.76 2.19
N THR A 123 4.16 15.80 1.28
CA THR A 123 2.99 15.79 0.38
C THR A 123 1.71 15.31 1.09
N LEU A 124 1.81 14.40 2.06
CA LEU A 124 0.64 13.84 2.74
C LEU A 124 -0.15 14.88 3.51
N ALA A 125 0.53 15.84 4.16
CA ALA A 125 -0.15 16.88 4.92
C ALA A 125 -1.04 17.75 4.03
N ILE A 126 -0.59 18.03 2.79
CA ILE A 126 -1.36 18.78 1.80
C ILE A 126 -2.58 17.98 1.35
N PHE A 127 -2.38 16.70 0.99
CA PHE A 127 -3.47 15.80 0.63
C PHE A 127 -4.55 15.70 1.73
N LEU A 128 -4.12 15.55 2.99
CA LEU A 128 -5.03 15.44 4.12
C LEU A 128 -5.83 16.73 4.37
N ALA A 129 -5.24 17.91 4.13
CA ALA A 129 -5.92 19.18 4.28
C ALA A 129 -7.08 19.38 3.29
N ASP A 130 -6.99 18.77 2.11
CA ASP A 130 -8.04 18.83 1.08
C ASP A 130 -9.25 17.93 1.39
N LEU A 131 -9.13 17.00 2.34
CA LEU A 131 -10.21 16.06 2.70
C LEU A 131 -11.30 16.70 3.59
N GLY A 132 -11.05 17.88 4.17
CA GLY A 132 -11.99 18.61 5.04
C GLY A 132 -11.72 18.46 6.53
#